data_AF-A0AAD9H1F0-F1
#
_entry.id   AF-A0AAD9H1F0-F1
#
_cell.length_a   1.000
_cell.length_b   1.000
_cell.length_c   1.000
_cell.angle_alpha   90.00
_cell.angle_beta   90.00
_cell.angle_gamma   90.00
#
_symmetry.space_group_name_H-M   'P 1'
#
loop_
_entity.id
_entity.type
_entity.pdbx_description
1 polymer ?
#
loop_
_entity_poly.entity_id
_entity_poly.type
_entity_poly.pdbx_seq_one_letter_code
_entity_poly.pdbx_strand_id
1 'polypeptide(L)'
;MLGTMLRVQAHRGEADDEVALDVAETSQKLEKEPLQHTDEDFLWMLLLAAVAECVTTCFVPGYTLHNWKLNVGGTALNFIGPFLDGLTYGYEDRIRGTEVSLACVQFRSAFLGVFTSYPFMADHAGDLSAVNFAAGPMYVCVSIVGGCGCFYLGKQAVSMVWKNSITGKMSQMMNRMKNKPSLVTSLVTFVMLSMLRAAFGPHGFVRDPNDPQFIGPLQVADGEELVLGILMSCSAVLLSNYICELFPRQPNQLRTATARNDGPFIDWGCLSCNLLACILAGLTYQLSRISPTGVTNNLLALKFVSSFCGSLSVFSGAVSITSRLWLAGNRQSALWNLGTQLLVGLLAIPYFYKKDVE
;
A
#
# COMPACT_ATOMS: atom_id res chain seq x y z
N MET A 1 24.66 20.95 -7.83
CA MET A 1 26.11 21.23 -7.84
C MET A 1 26.66 20.83 -6.48
N LEU A 2 27.75 20.06 -6.49
CA LEU A 2 28.45 19.39 -5.39
C LEU A 2 28.60 20.15 -4.06
N GLY A 3 28.63 19.36 -2.97
CA GLY A 3 29.54 19.50 -1.82
C GLY A 3 29.25 20.66 -0.85
N THR A 4 29.55 20.59 0.44
CA THR A 4 30.55 19.77 1.14
C THR A 4 30.38 19.92 2.66
N MET A 5 30.73 18.86 3.39
CA MET A 5 31.48 18.85 4.65
C MET A 5 31.19 19.88 5.75
N LEU A 6 30.87 19.36 6.95
CA LEU A 6 31.49 19.85 8.17
C LEU A 6 32.27 18.71 8.85
N ARG A 7 33.58 18.91 8.84
CA ARG A 7 34.64 18.15 9.49
C ARG A 7 34.85 18.81 10.87
N VAL A 8 34.91 18.03 11.95
CA VAL A 8 35.49 18.48 13.22
C VAL A 8 36.85 17.81 13.36
N GLN A 9 37.91 18.61 13.36
CA GLN A 9 39.26 18.22 13.73
C GLN A 9 39.46 18.43 15.25
N ALA A 10 40.10 17.47 15.90
CA ALA A 10 40.91 17.70 17.09
C ALA A 10 42.26 16.98 16.90
N HIS A 11 43.34 17.67 17.28
CA HIS A 11 44.72 17.34 16.96
C HIS A 11 45.44 16.61 18.12
N ARG A 12 46.09 15.49 17.79
CA ARG A 12 47.40 14.92 18.22
C ARG A 12 47.79 14.77 19.71
N GLY A 13 48.12 13.53 20.07
CA GLY A 13 49.11 13.15 21.09
C GLY A 13 49.46 11.67 20.91
N GLU A 14 50.74 11.35 20.74
CA GLU A 14 51.28 10.01 20.46
C GLU A 14 51.21 9.09 21.69
N ALA A 15 50.44 8.01 21.58
CA ALA A 15 50.58 6.70 22.23
C ALA A 15 49.38 5.83 21.79
N ASP A 16 49.57 4.52 21.69
CA ASP A 16 48.53 3.49 21.51
C ASP A 16 48.22 3.02 20.07
N ASP A 17 49.21 2.39 19.43
CA ASP A 17 48.99 1.50 18.27
C ASP A 17 48.19 0.22 18.62
N GLU A 18 47.87 -0.04 19.90
CA GLU A 18 46.98 -1.13 20.32
C GLU A 18 45.50 -0.71 20.45
N VAL A 19 45.19 0.59 20.55
CA VAL A 19 43.80 1.08 20.65
C VAL A 19 43.17 1.32 19.27
N ALA A 20 43.99 1.44 18.22
CA ALA A 20 43.50 1.65 16.86
C ALA A 20 42.80 0.43 16.24
N LEU A 21 43.13 -0.80 16.67
CA LEU A 21 42.47 -2.02 16.18
C LEU A 21 41.07 -2.21 16.78
N ASP A 22 40.90 -1.92 18.06
CA ASP A 22 39.60 -2.06 18.76
C ASP A 22 38.61 -0.96 18.35
N VAL A 23 39.08 0.27 18.06
CA VAL A 23 38.22 1.36 17.57
C VAL A 23 37.80 1.14 16.11
N ALA A 24 38.63 0.49 15.30
CA ALA A 24 38.29 0.13 13.92
C ALA A 24 37.30 -1.04 13.83
N GLU A 25 37.44 -2.08 14.65
CA GLU A 25 36.45 -3.16 14.73
C GLU A 25 35.12 -2.70 15.34
N THR A 26 35.17 -1.82 16.35
CA THR A 26 33.96 -1.26 16.97
C THR A 26 33.23 -0.29 16.04
N SER A 27 33.96 0.55 15.27
CA SER A 27 33.35 1.42 14.25
C SER A 27 32.79 0.63 13.06
N GLN A 28 33.44 -0.45 12.64
CA GLN A 28 32.89 -1.33 11.61
C GLN A 28 31.66 -2.12 12.09
N LYS A 29 31.58 -2.52 13.36
CA LYS A 29 30.36 -3.10 13.94
C LYS A 29 29.23 -2.06 14.06
N LEU A 30 29.55 -0.84 14.48
CA LEU A 30 28.57 0.25 14.63
C LEU A 30 28.04 0.79 13.30
N GLU A 31 28.78 0.72 12.20
CA GLU A 31 28.30 1.08 10.85
C GLU A 31 27.60 -0.09 10.15
N LYS A 32 27.96 -1.36 10.45
CA LYS A 32 27.31 -2.53 9.84
C LYS A 32 25.93 -2.85 10.43
N GLU A 33 25.71 -2.62 11.73
CA GLU A 33 24.40 -2.84 12.36
C GLU A 33 23.27 -1.95 11.80
N PRO A 34 23.42 -0.63 11.57
CA PRO A 34 22.37 0.18 10.95
C PRO A 34 22.17 -0.14 9.47
N LEU A 35 23.22 -0.53 8.74
CA LEU A 35 23.08 -0.93 7.33
C LEU A 35 22.35 -2.27 7.17
N GLN A 36 22.72 -3.29 7.96
CA GLN A 36 22.08 -4.62 7.90
C GLN A 36 20.60 -4.56 8.27
N HIS A 37 20.22 -3.73 9.26
CA HIS A 37 18.82 -3.62 9.65
C HIS A 37 17.96 -2.97 8.54
N THR A 38 18.56 -2.06 7.77
CA THR A 38 17.91 -1.39 6.62
C THR A 38 17.69 -2.36 5.44
N ASP A 39 18.64 -3.27 5.20
CA ASP A 39 18.54 -4.27 4.11
C ASP A 39 17.47 -5.33 4.39
N GLU A 40 17.36 -5.81 5.64
CA GLU A 40 16.32 -6.77 6.02
C GLU A 40 14.91 -6.17 5.92
N ASP A 41 14.75 -4.93 6.35
CA ASP A 41 13.48 -4.21 6.26
C ASP A 41 13.05 -3.99 4.81
N PHE A 42 14.01 -3.64 3.96
CA PHE A 42 13.81 -3.50 2.54
C PHE A 42 13.35 -4.81 1.90
N LEU A 43 14.06 -5.92 2.16
CA LEU A 43 13.72 -7.24 1.63
C LEU A 43 12.34 -7.71 2.12
N TRP A 44 11.98 -7.40 3.37
CA TRP A 44 10.67 -7.76 3.90
C TRP A 44 9.53 -6.98 3.24
N MET A 45 9.72 -5.69 2.98
CA MET A 45 8.74 -4.90 2.21
C MET A 45 8.54 -5.45 0.80
N LEU A 46 9.64 -5.78 0.10
CA LEU A 46 9.56 -6.36 -1.24
C LEU A 46 8.86 -7.72 -1.25
N LEU A 47 9.17 -8.58 -0.27
CA LEU A 47 8.51 -9.88 -0.14
C LEU A 47 7.02 -9.74 0.12
N LEU A 48 6.62 -8.83 1.02
CA LEU A 48 5.21 -8.53 1.29
C LEU A 48 4.48 -7.97 0.08
N ALA A 49 5.12 -7.10 -0.69
CA ALA A 49 4.57 -6.58 -1.95
C ALA A 49 4.37 -7.70 -2.98
N ALA A 50 5.36 -8.57 -3.16
CA ALA A 50 5.27 -9.72 -4.06
C ALA A 50 4.18 -10.73 -3.65
N VAL A 51 4.06 -11.00 -2.35
CA VAL A 51 2.99 -11.86 -1.81
C VAL A 51 1.63 -11.23 -2.06
N ALA A 52 1.48 -9.93 -1.81
CA ALA A 52 0.23 -9.22 -2.06
C ALA A 52 -0.18 -9.29 -3.53
N GLU A 53 0.75 -9.02 -4.45
CA GLU A 53 0.52 -9.15 -5.90
C GLU A 53 0.08 -10.56 -6.29
N CYS A 54 0.74 -11.59 -5.75
CA CYS A 54 0.32 -12.98 -5.98
C CYS A 54 -1.10 -13.23 -5.47
N VAL A 55 -1.44 -12.71 -4.28
CA VAL A 55 -2.78 -12.87 -3.69
C VAL A 55 -3.83 -12.19 -4.57
N THR A 56 -3.63 -10.92 -4.91
CA THR A 56 -4.59 -10.13 -5.69
C THR A 56 -4.79 -10.69 -7.09
N THR A 57 -3.70 -11.10 -7.74
CA THR A 57 -3.74 -11.46 -9.16
C THR A 57 -4.03 -12.95 -9.39
N CYS A 58 -3.75 -13.84 -8.44
CA CYS A 58 -3.96 -15.29 -8.65
C CYS A 58 -5.12 -15.88 -7.86
N PHE A 59 -5.54 -15.25 -6.76
CA PHE A 59 -6.47 -15.86 -5.82
C PHE A 59 -7.74 -15.04 -5.56
N VAL A 60 -7.83 -13.82 -6.09
CA VAL A 60 -9.06 -13.03 -6.00
C VAL A 60 -9.94 -13.34 -7.21
N PRO A 61 -11.18 -13.81 -7.00
CA PRO A 61 -12.08 -14.06 -8.11
C PRO A 61 -12.50 -12.74 -8.76
N GLY A 62 -12.33 -12.65 -10.08
CA GLY A 62 -12.95 -11.59 -10.88
C GLY A 62 -14.47 -11.80 -10.92
N TYR A 63 -15.21 -11.02 -10.13
CA TYR A 63 -16.67 -11.06 -10.10
C TYR A 63 -17.24 -9.66 -10.36
N THR A 64 -18.03 -9.54 -11.43
CA THR A 64 -18.72 -8.31 -11.79
C THR A 64 -20.23 -8.54 -11.69
N LEU A 65 -20.92 -7.74 -10.88
CA LEU A 65 -22.38 -7.76 -10.80
C LEU A 65 -22.96 -7.20 -12.09
N HIS A 66 -23.44 -8.09 -12.95
CA HIS A 66 -23.86 -7.76 -14.32
C HIS A 66 -24.88 -6.60 -14.39
N ASN A 67 -25.86 -6.58 -13.49
CA ASN A 67 -26.91 -5.55 -13.51
C ASN A 67 -26.39 -4.14 -13.21
N TRP A 68 -25.36 -4.01 -12.38
CA TRP A 68 -24.84 -2.72 -11.91
C TRP A 68 -23.45 -2.40 -12.49
N LYS A 69 -22.91 -3.31 -13.33
CA LYS A 69 -21.52 -3.32 -13.82
C LYS A 69 -20.47 -3.14 -12.70
N LEU A 70 -20.83 -3.41 -11.44
CA LEU A 70 -19.96 -3.22 -10.27
C LEU A 70 -18.93 -4.34 -10.20
N ASN A 71 -17.64 -4.00 -10.22
CA ASN A 71 -16.56 -4.95 -10.02
C ASN A 71 -16.41 -5.21 -8.52
N VAL A 72 -16.99 -6.32 -8.07
CA VAL A 72 -17.02 -6.70 -6.65
C VAL A 72 -15.66 -7.14 -6.17
N GLY A 73 -14.83 -7.75 -7.03
CA GLY A 73 -13.49 -8.21 -6.67
C GLY A 73 -12.62 -7.06 -6.17
N GLY A 74 -12.40 -6.05 -7.01
CA GLY A 74 -11.60 -4.87 -6.63
C GLY A 74 -12.26 -4.04 -5.53
N THR A 75 -13.60 -3.92 -5.53
CA THR A 75 -14.32 -3.23 -4.43
C THR A 75 -14.12 -3.94 -3.09
N ALA A 76 -14.20 -5.28 -3.08
CA ALA A 76 -14.01 -6.07 -1.87
C ALA A 76 -12.59 -5.95 -1.35
N LEU A 77 -11.58 -5.91 -2.22
CA LEU A 77 -10.20 -5.64 -1.83
C LEU A 77 -10.06 -4.30 -1.09
N ASN A 78 -10.67 -3.24 -1.62
CA ASN A 78 -10.72 -1.91 -0.97
C ASN A 78 -11.52 -1.87 0.34
N PHE A 79 -12.28 -2.91 0.69
CA PHE A 79 -12.91 -3.05 2.02
C PHE A 79 -12.14 -3.99 2.95
N ILE A 80 -11.63 -5.10 2.42
CA ILE A 80 -10.83 -6.07 3.17
C ILE A 80 -9.51 -5.43 3.62
N GLY A 81 -8.85 -4.65 2.76
CA GLY A 81 -7.61 -3.97 3.11
C GLY A 81 -7.73 -3.10 4.37
N PRO A 82 -8.64 -2.10 4.41
CA PRO A 82 -8.88 -1.32 5.61
C PRO A 82 -9.31 -2.16 6.83
N PHE A 83 -10.07 -3.24 6.64
CA PHE A 83 -10.40 -4.17 7.72
C PHE A 83 -9.15 -4.83 8.31
N LEU A 84 -8.23 -5.33 7.47
CA LEU A 84 -6.95 -5.90 7.89
C LEU A 84 -6.08 -4.83 8.58
N ASP A 85 -6.05 -3.60 8.08
CA ASP A 85 -5.38 -2.47 8.74
C ASP A 85 -5.96 -2.24 10.14
N GLY A 86 -7.29 -2.21 10.26
CA GLY A 86 -8.00 -2.10 11.53
C GLY A 86 -7.66 -3.22 12.52
N LEU A 87 -7.52 -4.46 12.04
CA LEU A 87 -7.02 -5.57 12.86
C LEU A 87 -5.60 -5.27 13.36
N THR A 88 -4.67 -4.93 12.47
CA THR A 88 -3.27 -4.64 12.87
C THR A 88 -3.20 -3.50 13.88
N TYR A 89 -3.93 -2.42 13.65
CA TYR A 89 -4.02 -1.30 14.58
C TYR A 89 -4.65 -1.70 15.91
N GLY A 90 -5.70 -2.54 15.90
CA GLY A 90 -6.31 -3.07 17.12
C GLY A 90 -5.35 -3.93 17.94
N TYR A 91 -4.47 -4.69 17.30
CA TYR A 91 -3.40 -5.43 17.97
C TYR A 91 -2.35 -4.48 18.57
N GLU A 92 -1.88 -3.49 17.80
CA GLU A 92 -0.92 -2.47 18.27
C GLU A 92 -1.46 -1.70 19.50
N ASP A 93 -2.74 -1.28 19.48
CA ASP A 93 -3.38 -0.51 20.56
C ASP A 93 -3.49 -1.32 21.88
N ARG A 94 -3.47 -2.66 21.80
CA ARG A 94 -3.60 -3.57 22.96
C ARG A 94 -2.26 -3.98 23.56
N ILE A 95 -1.21 -4.07 22.76
CA ILE A 95 0.13 -4.40 23.22
C ILE A 95 0.77 -3.11 23.76
N ARG A 96 0.36 -2.70 24.97
CA ARG A 96 0.94 -1.55 25.68
C ARG A 96 2.41 -1.85 26.04
N GLY A 97 3.35 -1.47 25.19
CA GLY A 97 4.78 -1.71 25.42
C GLY A 97 5.70 -1.30 24.27
N THR A 98 5.97 0.01 24.19
CA THR A 98 7.18 0.68 23.69
C THR A 98 7.72 0.55 22.26
N GLU A 99 7.28 -0.36 21.39
CA GLU A 99 7.71 -0.30 19.98
C GLU A 99 6.55 -0.62 19.03
N VAL A 100 6.26 0.31 18.12
CA VAL A 100 5.39 0.02 16.97
C VAL A 100 6.04 -1.16 16.26
N SER A 101 5.33 -2.29 16.16
CA SER A 101 5.92 -3.48 15.55
C SER A 101 6.26 -3.14 14.10
N LEU A 102 7.54 -3.08 13.76
CA LEU A 102 8.05 -2.83 12.41
C LEU A 102 7.34 -3.67 11.34
N ALA A 103 7.03 -4.93 11.67
CA ALA A 103 6.25 -5.82 10.82
C ALA A 103 4.82 -5.32 10.52
N CYS A 104 4.15 -4.66 11.47
CA CYS A 104 2.84 -4.05 11.24
C CYS A 104 2.96 -2.81 10.35
N VAL A 105 4.03 -2.02 10.52
CA VAL A 105 4.32 -0.89 9.63
C VAL A 105 4.56 -1.38 8.19
N GLN A 106 5.42 -2.38 8.02
CA GLN A 106 5.75 -2.97 6.72
C GLN A 106 4.55 -3.68 6.08
N PHE A 107 3.73 -4.37 6.87
CA PHE A 107 2.48 -4.96 6.38
C PHE A 107 1.52 -3.89 5.84
N ARG A 108 1.34 -2.78 6.57
CA ARG A 108 0.47 -1.70 6.11
C ARG A 108 1.04 -0.94 4.91
N SER A 109 2.34 -0.70 4.86
CA SER A 109 2.95 0.07 3.77
C SER A 109 3.11 -0.74 2.50
N ALA A 110 3.57 -1.99 2.60
CA ALA A 110 3.83 -2.84 1.44
C ALA A 110 2.62 -3.71 1.08
N PHE A 111 2.22 -4.64 1.97
CA PHE A 111 1.16 -5.60 1.63
C PHE A 111 -0.18 -4.89 1.37
N LEU A 112 -0.65 -4.04 2.28
CA LEU A 112 -1.93 -3.32 2.09
C LEU A 112 -1.85 -2.24 1.01
N GLY A 113 -0.65 -1.70 0.73
CA GLY A 113 -0.41 -0.79 -0.38
C GLY A 113 -0.69 -1.44 -1.73
N VAL A 114 -0.19 -2.67 -1.94
CA VAL A 114 -0.48 -3.46 -3.16
C VAL A 114 -1.90 -4.01 -3.15
N PHE A 115 -2.39 -4.44 -1.98
CA PHE A 115 -3.69 -5.11 -1.84
C PHE A 115 -4.89 -4.18 -2.10
N THR A 116 -4.71 -2.86 -1.94
CA THR A 116 -5.76 -1.86 -2.17
C THR A 116 -5.36 -0.92 -3.29
N SER A 117 -6.33 -0.36 -4.01
CA SER A 117 -6.04 0.52 -5.14
C SER A 117 -7.00 1.71 -5.20
N TYR A 118 -6.43 2.89 -4.98
CA TYR A 118 -7.11 4.17 -5.16
C TYR A 118 -7.42 4.48 -6.64
N PRO A 119 -6.47 4.36 -7.60
CA PRO A 119 -6.77 4.63 -9.00
C PRO A 119 -7.80 3.65 -9.57
N PHE A 120 -7.84 2.40 -9.12
CA PHE A 120 -8.93 1.48 -9.45
C PHE A 120 -10.29 2.03 -9.01
N MET A 121 -10.39 2.54 -7.78
CA MET A 121 -11.64 3.15 -7.30
C MET A 121 -12.06 4.33 -8.20
N ALA A 122 -11.11 5.19 -8.59
CA ALA A 122 -11.38 6.33 -9.45
C ALA A 122 -11.75 5.94 -10.89
N ASP A 123 -11.05 4.98 -11.49
CA ASP A 123 -11.37 4.44 -12.84
C ASP A 123 -12.74 3.77 -12.83
N HIS A 124 -13.02 2.93 -11.83
CA HIS A 124 -14.31 2.27 -11.70
C HIS A 124 -15.47 3.25 -11.45
N ALA A 125 -15.22 4.34 -10.72
CA ALA A 125 -16.18 5.44 -10.59
C ALA A 125 -16.44 6.14 -11.94
N GLY A 126 -15.41 6.28 -12.78
CA GLY A 126 -15.54 6.74 -14.17
C GLY A 126 -16.48 5.85 -14.99
N ASP A 127 -16.28 4.54 -14.93
CA ASP A 127 -17.12 3.54 -15.62
C ASP A 127 -18.58 3.59 -15.14
N LEU A 128 -18.80 3.68 -13.83
CA LEU A 128 -20.15 3.79 -13.27
C LEU A 128 -20.83 5.11 -13.65
N SER A 129 -20.05 6.20 -13.75
CA SER A 129 -20.56 7.51 -14.18
C SER A 129 -21.05 7.52 -15.62
N ALA A 130 -20.51 6.63 -16.48
CA ALA A 130 -20.97 6.48 -17.86
C ALA A 130 -22.38 5.87 -17.93
N VAL A 131 -22.74 4.98 -16.99
CA VAL A 131 -24.08 4.38 -16.89
C VAL A 131 -25.06 5.33 -16.20
N ASN A 132 -24.65 5.90 -15.07
CA ASN A 132 -25.42 6.88 -14.32
C ASN A 132 -24.46 7.89 -13.70
N PHE A 133 -24.56 9.16 -14.10
CA PHE A 133 -23.67 10.23 -13.65
C PHE A 133 -23.52 10.29 -12.13
N ALA A 134 -24.58 10.02 -11.37
CA ALA A 134 -24.54 10.07 -9.91
C ALA A 134 -23.89 8.82 -9.27
N ALA A 135 -23.80 7.70 -9.99
CA ALA A 135 -23.29 6.44 -9.46
C ALA A 135 -21.79 6.48 -9.15
N GLY A 136 -20.98 7.14 -9.99
CA GLY A 136 -19.54 7.26 -9.74
C GLY A 136 -19.20 8.05 -8.47
N PRO A 137 -19.71 9.30 -8.31
CA PRO A 137 -19.53 10.05 -7.06
C PRO A 137 -20.03 9.31 -5.82
N MET A 138 -21.19 8.64 -5.91
CA MET A 138 -21.68 7.80 -4.82
C MET A 138 -20.74 6.63 -4.51
N TYR A 139 -20.20 5.96 -5.54
CA TYR A 139 -19.25 4.86 -5.37
C TYR A 139 -17.98 5.33 -4.64
N VAL A 140 -17.36 6.45 -5.04
CA VAL A 140 -16.19 7.02 -4.33
C VAL A 140 -16.51 7.27 -2.85
N CYS A 141 -17.65 7.90 -2.56
CA CYS A 141 -18.10 8.16 -1.19
C CYS A 141 -18.27 6.85 -0.40
N VAL A 142 -18.95 5.87 -0.97
CA VAL A 142 -19.21 4.57 -0.34
C VAL A 142 -17.91 3.78 -0.14
N SER A 143 -16.97 3.81 -1.08
CA SER A 143 -15.69 3.12 -0.95
C SER A 143 -14.85 3.69 0.20
N ILE A 144 -14.74 5.01 0.31
CA ILE A 144 -13.92 5.64 1.36
C ILE A 144 -14.61 5.53 2.74
N VAL A 145 -15.91 5.86 2.82
CA VAL A 145 -16.67 5.78 4.09
C VAL A 145 -16.86 4.33 4.52
N GLY A 146 -17.16 3.43 3.58
CA GLY A 146 -17.24 2.00 3.80
C GLY A 146 -15.91 1.43 4.27
N GLY A 147 -14.79 1.85 3.67
CA GLY A 147 -13.45 1.53 4.14
C GLY A 147 -13.23 1.94 5.60
N CYS A 148 -13.64 3.15 5.99
CA CYS A 148 -13.56 3.60 7.39
C CYS A 148 -14.40 2.71 8.32
N GLY A 149 -15.59 2.29 7.87
CA GLY A 149 -16.43 1.32 8.58
C GLY A 149 -15.75 -0.04 8.75
N CYS A 150 -15.17 -0.58 7.67
CA CYS A 150 -14.41 -1.82 7.68
C CYS A 150 -13.20 -1.76 8.61
N PHE A 151 -12.46 -0.65 8.61
CA PHE A 151 -11.37 -0.40 9.55
C PHE A 151 -11.85 -0.47 11.00
N TYR A 152 -12.96 0.20 11.32
CA TYR A 152 -13.54 0.16 12.66
C TYR A 152 -13.95 -1.26 13.07
N LEU A 153 -14.57 -2.02 12.17
CA LEU A 153 -14.95 -3.42 12.39
C LEU A 153 -13.71 -4.30 12.65
N GLY A 154 -12.62 -4.10 11.89
CA GLY A 154 -11.34 -4.77 12.12
C GLY A 154 -10.81 -4.49 13.52
N LYS A 155 -10.76 -3.22 13.94
CA LYS A 155 -10.34 -2.86 15.30
C LYS A 155 -11.22 -3.53 16.38
N GLN A 156 -12.53 -3.56 16.17
CA GLN A 156 -13.46 -4.16 17.13
C GLN A 156 -13.33 -5.68 17.20
N ALA A 157 -13.05 -6.36 16.08
CA ALA A 157 -12.83 -7.81 16.06
C ALA A 157 -11.68 -8.20 17.01
N VAL A 158 -10.56 -7.46 17.00
CA VAL A 158 -9.47 -7.69 17.97
C VAL A 158 -9.95 -7.47 19.40
N SER A 159 -10.70 -6.40 19.65
CA SER A 159 -11.24 -6.09 20.98
C SER A 159 -12.15 -7.22 21.52
N MET A 160 -12.94 -7.85 20.64
CA MET A 160 -13.80 -8.99 20.99
C MET A 160 -12.99 -10.25 21.27
N VAL A 161 -12.04 -10.58 20.39
CA VAL A 161 -11.15 -11.75 20.57
C VAL A 161 -10.34 -11.61 21.87
N TRP A 162 -9.84 -10.41 22.16
CA TRP A 162 -9.01 -10.15 23.34
C TRP A 162 -9.75 -10.26 24.67
N LYS A 163 -11.07 -10.01 24.68
CA LYS A 163 -11.90 -10.20 25.88
C LYS A 163 -12.04 -11.67 26.27
N ASN A 164 -11.82 -12.61 25.35
CA ASN A 164 -11.83 -14.03 25.65
C ASN A 164 -10.45 -14.45 26.19
N SER A 165 -10.44 -15.18 27.32
CA SER A 165 -9.23 -15.61 28.05
C SER A 165 -8.22 -16.47 27.25
N ILE A 166 -8.52 -16.81 26.00
CA ILE A 166 -7.68 -17.59 25.07
C ILE A 166 -6.46 -16.77 24.58
N THR A 167 -6.47 -15.45 24.79
CA THR A 167 -5.56 -14.51 24.13
C THR A 167 -4.12 -14.51 24.67
N GLY A 168 -3.90 -14.91 25.93
CA GLY A 168 -2.54 -15.07 26.46
C GLY A 168 -1.71 -16.12 25.71
N LYS A 169 -2.38 -17.16 25.18
CA LYS A 169 -1.74 -18.19 24.34
C LYS A 169 -1.51 -17.70 22.91
N MET A 170 -2.42 -16.87 22.37
CA MET A 170 -2.34 -16.39 21.00
C MET A 170 -1.27 -15.30 20.82
N SER A 171 -1.07 -14.41 21.80
CA SER A 171 0.03 -13.44 21.76
C SER A 171 1.40 -14.11 21.93
N GLN A 172 1.50 -15.13 22.80
CA GLN A 172 2.70 -15.98 22.90
C GLN A 172 2.98 -16.74 21.60
N MET A 173 1.94 -17.18 20.89
CA MET A 173 2.07 -17.88 19.61
C MET A 173 2.50 -16.95 18.48
N MET A 174 1.93 -15.75 18.37
CA MET A 174 2.36 -14.73 17.40
C MET A 174 3.81 -14.29 17.62
N ASN A 175 4.21 -14.03 18.88
CA ASN A 175 5.61 -13.71 19.19
C ASN A 175 6.57 -14.88 18.91
N ARG A 176 6.11 -16.13 19.05
CA ARG A 176 6.88 -17.33 18.64
C ARG A 176 6.98 -17.52 17.12
N MET A 177 6.06 -16.96 16.33
CA MET A 177 6.12 -17.05 14.86
C MET A 177 7.07 -16.00 14.25
N LYS A 178 7.26 -14.85 14.91
CA LYS A 178 8.10 -13.73 14.43
C LYS A 178 9.58 -14.09 14.27
N ASN A 179 10.11 -14.99 15.12
CA ASN A 179 11.53 -15.38 15.09
C ASN A 179 11.78 -16.72 14.39
N LYS A 180 10.80 -17.25 13.64
CA LYS A 180 11.03 -18.47 12.89
C LYS A 180 11.46 -18.13 11.45
N PRO A 181 12.65 -18.57 11.00
CA PRO A 181 13.00 -18.52 9.58
C PRO A 181 11.92 -19.19 8.69
N SER A 182 11.04 -20.02 9.28
CA SER A 182 9.90 -20.62 8.60
C SER A 182 8.92 -19.64 7.96
N LEU A 183 8.71 -18.42 8.48
CA LEU A 183 7.75 -17.49 7.87
C LEU A 183 8.30 -16.91 6.57
N VAL A 184 9.52 -16.38 6.58
CA VAL A 184 10.21 -15.89 5.38
C VAL A 184 10.28 -17.01 4.34
N THR A 185 10.73 -18.20 4.73
CA THR A 185 10.79 -19.37 3.82
C THR A 185 9.40 -19.73 3.29
N SER A 186 8.35 -19.68 4.11
CA SER A 186 6.98 -19.97 3.67
C SER A 186 6.46 -18.94 2.68
N LEU A 187 6.73 -17.65 2.88
CA LEU A 187 6.31 -16.58 1.97
C LEU A 187 7.07 -16.64 0.65
N VAL A 188 8.39 -16.84 0.69
CA VAL A 188 9.20 -17.03 -0.52
C VAL A 188 8.73 -18.27 -1.28
N THR A 189 8.49 -19.38 -0.57
CA THR A 189 7.96 -20.61 -1.18
C THR A 189 6.59 -20.37 -1.80
N PHE A 190 5.72 -19.61 -1.14
CA PHE A 190 4.41 -19.23 -1.69
C PHE A 190 4.53 -18.42 -2.99
N VAL A 191 5.42 -17.42 -3.04
CA VAL A 191 5.68 -16.62 -4.25
C VAL A 191 6.24 -17.52 -5.36
N MET A 192 7.23 -18.36 -5.05
CA MET A 192 7.83 -19.29 -6.03
C MET A 192 6.82 -20.29 -6.57
N LEU A 193 5.97 -20.87 -5.73
CA LEU A 193 4.92 -21.80 -6.17
C LEU A 193 3.85 -21.10 -7.01
N SER A 194 3.51 -19.85 -6.68
CA SER A 194 2.57 -19.04 -7.46
C SER A 194 3.14 -18.73 -8.84
N MET A 195 4.41 -18.33 -8.93
CA MET A 195 5.11 -18.12 -10.21
C MET A 195 5.23 -19.41 -11.02
N LEU A 196 5.58 -20.54 -10.38
CA LEU A 196 5.67 -21.83 -11.06
C LEU A 196 4.30 -22.24 -11.63
N ARG A 197 3.24 -22.05 -10.86
CA ARG A 197 1.88 -22.32 -11.31
C ARG A 197 1.45 -21.37 -12.42
N ALA A 198 1.83 -20.10 -12.39
CA ALA A 198 1.54 -19.16 -13.47
C ALA A 198 2.32 -19.52 -14.75
N ALA A 199 3.57 -19.95 -14.64
CA ALA A 199 4.40 -20.29 -15.80
C ALA A 199 4.00 -21.63 -16.46
N PHE A 200 3.62 -22.63 -15.67
CA PHE A 200 3.41 -24.01 -16.15
C PHE A 200 1.99 -24.55 -15.95
N GLY A 201 1.12 -23.79 -15.31
CA GLY A 201 -0.26 -24.18 -15.03
C GLY A 201 -1.23 -23.90 -16.18
N PRO A 202 -2.53 -24.17 -15.97
CA PRO A 202 -3.56 -23.86 -16.94
C PRO A 202 -3.69 -22.35 -17.13
N HIS A 203 -3.92 -21.92 -18.38
CA HIS A 203 -4.12 -20.52 -18.74
C HIS A 203 -5.24 -19.84 -17.95
N GLY A 204 -5.05 -18.56 -17.65
CA GLY A 204 -6.01 -17.73 -16.93
C GLY A 204 -6.02 -17.99 -15.42
N PHE A 205 -4.93 -18.51 -14.88
CA PHE A 205 -4.63 -18.50 -13.45
C PHE A 205 -4.32 -17.08 -12.94
N VAL A 206 -3.69 -16.26 -13.77
CA VAL A 206 -3.38 -14.85 -13.47
C VAL A 206 -4.50 -13.98 -14.03
N ARG A 207 -5.22 -13.29 -13.14
CA ARG A 207 -6.31 -12.36 -13.43
C ARG A 207 -6.35 -11.28 -12.35
N ASP A 208 -6.01 -10.06 -12.70
CA ASP A 208 -6.06 -8.96 -11.76
C ASP A 208 -7.47 -8.33 -11.76
N PRO A 209 -8.20 -8.35 -10.63
CA PRO A 209 -9.51 -7.71 -10.56
C PRO A 209 -9.43 -6.18 -10.75
N ASN A 210 -8.24 -5.59 -10.66
CA ASN A 210 -8.00 -4.17 -10.88
C ASN A 210 -7.57 -3.84 -12.31
N ASP A 211 -7.56 -4.82 -13.24
CA ASP A 211 -7.17 -4.57 -14.63
C ASP A 211 -8.08 -3.50 -15.28
N PRO A 212 -7.48 -2.44 -15.86
CA PRO A 212 -8.24 -1.38 -16.51
C PRO A 212 -8.92 -1.88 -17.79
N GLN A 213 -10.23 -1.64 -17.90
CA GLN A 213 -11.02 -2.10 -19.05
C GLN A 213 -10.55 -1.48 -20.39
N PHE A 214 -9.94 -0.29 -20.36
CA PHE A 214 -9.56 0.44 -21.57
C PHE A 214 -8.34 -0.12 -22.30
N ILE A 215 -7.55 -0.99 -21.65
CA ILE A 215 -6.39 -1.61 -22.30
C ILE A 215 -6.82 -2.79 -23.19
N GLY A 216 -7.98 -3.39 -22.87
CA GLY A 216 -8.55 -4.50 -23.62
C GLY A 216 -8.03 -5.87 -23.14
N PRO A 217 -8.63 -6.96 -23.64
CA PRO A 217 -8.23 -8.31 -23.28
C PRO A 217 -6.85 -8.63 -23.88
N LEU A 218 -5.91 -8.98 -23.01
CA LEU A 218 -4.56 -9.37 -23.42
C LEU A 218 -4.37 -10.87 -23.23
N GLN A 219 -3.88 -11.56 -24.26
CA GLN A 219 -3.44 -12.95 -24.13
C GLN A 219 -1.91 -12.95 -24.01
N VAL A 220 -1.41 -13.06 -22.79
CA VAL A 220 0.03 -13.27 -22.51
C VAL A 220 0.19 -14.54 -21.69
N ALA A 221 1.41 -15.05 -21.63
CA ALA A 221 1.74 -16.06 -20.65
C ALA A 221 1.54 -15.50 -19.23
N ASP A 222 0.65 -16.13 -18.47
CA ASP A 222 0.37 -15.84 -17.06
C ASP A 222 1.65 -15.62 -16.23
N GLY A 223 2.70 -16.40 -16.48
CA GLY A 223 4.00 -16.24 -15.82
C GLY A 223 4.67 -14.88 -16.07
N GLU A 224 4.67 -14.39 -17.32
CA GLU A 224 5.23 -13.08 -17.66
C GLU A 224 4.41 -11.96 -17.03
N GLU A 225 3.09 -12.10 -17.08
CA GLU A 225 2.16 -11.14 -16.48
C GLU A 225 2.37 -11.01 -14.97
N LEU A 226 2.49 -12.13 -14.25
CA LEU A 226 2.71 -12.12 -12.80
C LEU A 226 4.08 -11.58 -12.42
N VAL A 227 5.14 -11.97 -13.14
CA VAL A 227 6.50 -11.47 -12.87
C VAL A 227 6.55 -9.96 -13.06
N LEU A 228 5.96 -9.44 -14.14
CA LEU A 228 5.91 -8.01 -14.38
C LEU A 228 5.08 -7.29 -13.31
N GLY A 229 3.94 -7.85 -12.91
CA GLY A 229 3.12 -7.32 -11.80
C GLY A 229 3.92 -7.20 -10.51
N ILE A 230 4.66 -8.26 -10.14
CA ILE A 230 5.49 -8.26 -8.92
C ILE A 230 6.55 -7.16 -8.98
N LEU A 231 7.26 -7.02 -10.11
CA LEU A 231 8.28 -5.98 -10.29
C LEU A 231 7.69 -4.57 -10.21
N MET A 232 6.52 -4.36 -10.83
CA MET A 232 5.79 -3.09 -10.81
C MET A 232 5.34 -2.72 -9.39
N SER A 233 4.72 -3.66 -8.68
CA SER A 233 4.23 -3.46 -7.31
C SER A 233 5.37 -3.20 -6.32
N CYS A 234 6.46 -3.97 -6.42
CA CYS A 234 7.68 -3.73 -5.63
C CYS A 234 8.25 -2.33 -5.87
N SER A 235 8.41 -1.91 -7.13
CA SER A 235 8.95 -0.59 -7.47
C SER A 235 8.05 0.54 -6.97
N ALA A 236 6.73 0.36 -7.10
CA ALA A 236 5.74 1.33 -6.65
C ALA A 236 5.70 1.50 -5.13
N VAL A 237 5.84 0.41 -4.36
CA VAL A 237 5.93 0.45 -2.90
C VAL A 237 7.18 1.21 -2.44
N LEU A 238 8.31 1.06 -3.12
CA LEU A 238 9.50 1.84 -2.81
C LEU A 238 9.29 3.33 -3.08
N LEU A 239 8.67 3.66 -4.22
CA LEU A 239 8.37 5.04 -4.57
C LEU A 239 7.34 5.66 -3.62
N SER A 240 6.29 4.94 -3.23
CA SER A 240 5.26 5.45 -2.33
C SER A 240 5.82 5.72 -0.93
N ASN A 241 6.68 4.83 -0.42
CA ASN A 241 7.41 5.08 0.83
C ASN A 241 8.31 6.31 0.72
N TYR A 242 9.09 6.43 -0.35
CA TYR A 242 9.94 7.61 -0.59
C TYR A 242 9.12 8.91 -0.61
N ILE A 243 7.99 8.94 -1.32
CA ILE A 243 7.11 10.12 -1.36
C ILE A 243 6.57 10.42 0.04
N CYS A 244 6.12 9.41 0.79
CA CYS A 244 5.62 9.62 2.15
C CYS A 244 6.67 10.20 3.09
N GLU A 245 7.95 9.87 2.90
CA GLU A 245 9.06 10.41 3.70
C GLU A 245 9.39 11.88 3.39
N LEU A 246 9.04 12.39 2.21
CA LEU A 246 9.21 13.80 1.88
C LEU A 246 8.30 14.72 2.70
N PHE A 247 7.23 14.18 3.28
CA PHE A 247 6.26 14.93 4.08
C PHE A 247 6.47 14.69 5.58
N PRO A 248 6.01 15.62 6.43
CA PRO A 248 6.11 15.45 7.88
C PRO A 248 5.45 14.15 8.32
N ARG A 249 6.21 13.29 9.01
CA ARG A 249 5.72 12.02 9.54
C ARG A 249 4.52 12.23 10.46
N GLN A 250 3.64 11.24 10.49
CA GLN A 250 2.49 11.21 11.38
C GLN A 250 2.93 11.48 12.83
N PRO A 251 2.32 12.46 13.53
CA PRO A 251 2.71 12.79 14.90
C PRO A 251 2.37 11.65 15.86
N ASN A 252 3.27 11.42 16.83
CA ASN A 252 3.14 10.35 17.84
C ASN A 252 1.85 10.48 18.68
N GLN A 253 1.34 11.71 18.86
CA GLN A 253 0.10 11.98 19.58
C GLN A 253 -1.00 12.45 18.61
N LEU A 254 -1.81 11.51 18.12
CA LEU A 254 -2.88 11.80 17.15
C LEU A 254 -3.99 12.70 17.70
N ARG A 255 -4.24 12.63 19.01
CA ARG A 255 -5.27 13.44 19.68
C ARG A 255 -4.98 14.94 19.58
N THR A 256 -3.71 15.33 19.65
CA THR A 256 -3.23 16.71 19.62
C THR A 256 -2.54 17.06 18.31
N ALA A 257 -2.62 16.18 17.30
CA ALA A 257 -2.02 16.38 16.00
C ALA A 257 -2.57 17.65 15.33
N THR A 258 -1.71 18.66 15.20
CA THR A 258 -1.96 19.89 14.46
C THR A 258 -0.92 20.05 13.36
N ALA A 259 -1.26 20.82 12.33
CA ALA A 259 -0.29 21.30 11.36
C ALA A 259 0.69 22.27 12.02
N ARG A 260 1.81 22.56 11.34
CA ARG A 260 2.86 23.50 11.81
C ARG A 260 2.34 24.92 12.11
N ASN A 261 1.16 25.28 11.58
CA ASN A 261 0.50 26.57 11.75
C ASN A 261 -0.76 26.48 12.64
N ASP A 262 -0.81 25.52 13.59
CA ASP A 262 -1.98 25.24 14.46
C ASP A 262 -3.28 24.86 13.73
N GLY A 263 -3.17 24.51 12.44
CA GLY A 263 -4.29 24.02 11.63
C GLY A 263 -4.57 22.51 11.80
N PRO A 264 -5.59 21.97 11.10
CA PRO A 264 -5.85 20.53 11.07
C PRO A 264 -4.66 19.77 10.49
N PHE A 265 -4.34 18.61 11.05
CA PHE A 265 -3.33 17.72 10.47
C PHE A 265 -3.89 17.05 9.20
N ILE A 266 -3.16 17.13 8.09
CA ILE A 266 -3.46 16.46 6.83
C ILE A 266 -2.25 15.58 6.47
N ASP A 267 -2.51 14.33 6.13
CA ASP A 267 -1.49 13.40 5.65
C ASP A 267 -1.21 13.66 4.16
N TRP A 268 -0.26 14.57 3.93
CA TRP A 268 0.15 14.96 2.59
C TRP A 268 0.86 13.84 1.83
N GLY A 269 1.49 12.89 2.52
CA GLY A 269 2.14 11.73 1.89
C GLY A 269 1.11 10.84 1.22
N CYS A 270 0.11 10.37 1.98
CA CYS A 270 -0.97 9.55 1.45
C CYS A 270 -1.76 10.28 0.35
N LEU A 271 -2.05 11.58 0.54
CA LEU A 271 -2.77 12.38 -0.45
C LEU A 271 -1.98 12.52 -1.76
N SER A 272 -0.66 12.76 -1.67
CA SER A 272 0.20 12.91 -2.85
C SER A 272 0.34 11.60 -3.62
N CYS A 273 0.51 10.47 -2.92
CA CYS A 273 0.55 9.15 -3.54
C CYS A 273 -0.75 8.82 -4.28
N ASN A 274 -1.91 9.04 -3.66
CA ASN A 274 -3.21 8.78 -4.29
C ASN A 274 -3.46 9.68 -5.50
N LEU A 275 -3.13 10.97 -5.38
CA LEU A 275 -3.25 11.92 -6.48
C LEU A 275 -2.31 11.56 -7.64
N LEU A 276 -1.03 11.28 -7.35
CA LEU A 276 -0.04 10.91 -8.35
C LEU A 276 -0.43 9.63 -9.08
N ALA A 277 -0.88 8.60 -8.35
CA ALA A 277 -1.38 7.36 -8.92
C ALA A 277 -2.56 7.59 -9.88
N CYS A 278 -3.52 8.44 -9.50
CA CYS A 278 -4.64 8.81 -10.38
C CYS A 278 -4.17 9.57 -11.62
N ILE A 279 -3.23 10.52 -11.48
CA ILE A 279 -2.67 11.27 -12.60
C ILE A 279 -1.96 10.32 -13.57
N LEU A 280 -1.11 9.43 -13.07
CA LEU A 280 -0.36 8.48 -13.91
C LEU A 280 -1.31 7.53 -14.65
N ALA A 281 -2.29 6.95 -13.96
CA ALA A 281 -3.29 6.10 -14.59
C ALA A 281 -4.14 6.87 -15.62
N GLY A 282 -4.55 8.10 -15.30
CA GLY A 282 -5.30 8.97 -16.21
C GLY A 282 -4.49 9.39 -17.45
N LEU A 283 -3.19 9.67 -17.29
CA LEU A 283 -2.29 9.94 -18.41
C LEU A 283 -2.15 8.72 -19.32
N THR A 284 -2.01 7.51 -18.77
CA THR A 284 -1.99 6.27 -19.55
C THR A 284 -3.30 6.07 -20.31
N TYR A 285 -4.44 6.37 -19.68
CA TYR A 285 -5.74 6.35 -20.35
C TYR A 285 -5.78 7.35 -21.53
N GLN A 286 -5.40 8.62 -21.33
CA GLN A 286 -5.37 9.59 -22.43
C GLN A 286 -4.38 9.21 -23.53
N LEU A 287 -3.22 8.64 -23.16
CA LEU A 287 -2.24 8.14 -24.12
C LEU A 287 -2.82 6.99 -24.95
N SER A 288 -3.64 6.12 -24.35
CA SER A 288 -4.33 5.05 -25.09
C SER A 288 -5.28 5.58 -26.18
N ARG A 289 -5.84 6.78 -25.98
CA ARG A 289 -6.70 7.44 -26.98
C ARG A 289 -5.91 8.09 -28.11
N ILE A 290 -4.73 8.63 -27.81
CA ILE A 290 -3.87 9.32 -28.78
C ILE A 290 -3.06 8.33 -29.60
N SER A 291 -2.53 7.28 -28.95
CA SER A 291 -1.68 6.26 -29.56
C SER A 291 -2.16 4.85 -29.15
N PRO A 292 -3.28 4.38 -29.73
CA PRO A 292 -3.83 3.07 -29.40
C PRO A 292 -2.82 1.94 -29.66
N THR A 293 -2.05 2.04 -30.75
CA THR A 293 -1.07 1.03 -31.17
C THR A 293 0.09 0.83 -30.18
N GLY A 294 0.37 1.81 -29.32
CA GLY A 294 1.42 1.71 -28.30
C GLY A 294 0.93 1.26 -26.92
N VAL A 295 -0.37 1.39 -26.63
CA VAL A 295 -0.91 1.27 -25.26
C VAL A 295 -2.00 0.20 -25.14
N THR A 296 -2.89 0.10 -26.12
CA THR A 296 -3.92 -0.96 -26.12
C THR A 296 -3.24 -2.30 -26.37
N ASN A 297 -3.71 -3.34 -25.69
CA ASN A 297 -3.10 -4.67 -25.72
C ASN A 297 -1.59 -4.67 -25.41
N ASN A 298 -1.13 -3.80 -24.50
CA ASN A 298 0.25 -3.77 -24.05
C ASN A 298 0.35 -4.21 -22.59
N LEU A 299 1.06 -5.31 -22.32
CA LEU A 299 1.25 -5.85 -20.98
C LEU A 299 1.88 -4.84 -20.02
N LEU A 300 2.85 -4.06 -20.52
CA LEU A 300 3.52 -3.04 -19.72
C LEU A 300 2.55 -1.94 -19.29
N ALA A 301 1.68 -1.48 -20.21
CA ALA A 301 0.66 -0.50 -19.88
C ALA A 301 -0.36 -1.07 -18.88
N LEU A 302 -0.73 -2.34 -19.03
CA LEU A 302 -1.65 -3.04 -18.13
C LEU A 302 -1.11 -3.04 -16.70
N LYS A 303 0.08 -3.59 -16.50
CA LYS A 303 0.69 -3.69 -15.15
C LYS A 303 1.23 -2.37 -14.63
N PHE A 304 1.49 -1.39 -15.50
CA PHE A 304 1.73 -0.03 -15.03
C PHE A 304 0.49 0.58 -14.38
N VAL A 305 -0.70 0.38 -14.93
CA VAL A 305 -1.93 0.94 -14.37
C VAL A 305 -2.45 0.10 -13.20
N SER A 306 -2.56 -1.21 -13.36
CA SER A 306 -3.14 -2.07 -12.33
C SER A 306 -2.20 -2.26 -11.15
N SER A 307 -0.97 -2.74 -11.39
CA SER A 307 0.01 -3.07 -10.35
C SER A 307 0.80 -1.84 -9.88
N PHE A 308 1.46 -1.08 -10.76
CA PHE A 308 2.30 0.05 -10.35
C PHE A 308 1.48 1.21 -9.78
N CYS A 309 0.51 1.76 -10.53
CA CYS A 309 -0.31 2.87 -10.01
C CYS A 309 -1.18 2.43 -8.82
N GLY A 310 -1.69 1.19 -8.85
CA GLY A 310 -2.41 0.60 -7.70
C GLY A 310 -1.56 0.60 -6.44
N SER A 311 -0.38 0.00 -6.49
CA SER A 311 0.56 -0.12 -5.36
C SER A 311 1.23 1.18 -4.94
N LEU A 312 1.35 2.14 -5.87
CA LEU A 312 1.83 3.49 -5.57
C LEU A 312 0.82 4.23 -4.70
N SER A 313 -0.47 3.94 -4.90
CA SER A 313 -1.53 4.52 -4.09
C SER A 313 -1.54 3.92 -2.69
N VAL A 314 -2.00 4.70 -1.72
CA VAL A 314 -2.07 4.31 -0.31
C VAL A 314 -3.51 4.43 0.16
N PHE A 315 -4.42 3.69 -0.50
CA PHE A 315 -5.85 3.74 -0.19
C PHE A 315 -6.13 3.30 1.26
N SER A 316 -5.62 2.13 1.68
CA SER A 316 -5.79 1.67 3.06
C SER A 316 -5.18 2.65 4.07
N GLY A 317 -4.01 3.22 3.78
CA GLY A 317 -3.36 4.20 4.67
C GLY A 317 -4.19 5.49 4.81
N ALA A 318 -4.79 5.99 3.74
CA ALA A 318 -5.69 7.15 3.77
C ALA A 318 -6.94 6.89 4.64
N VAL A 319 -7.52 5.68 4.55
CA VAL A 319 -8.63 5.26 5.41
C VAL A 319 -8.18 5.09 6.86
N SER A 320 -7.01 4.51 7.08
CA SER A 320 -6.42 4.26 8.39
C SER A 320 -6.13 5.55 9.15
N ILE A 321 -5.47 6.53 8.53
CA ILE A 321 -5.18 7.83 9.16
C ILE A 321 -6.47 8.55 9.55
N THR A 322 -7.45 8.59 8.65
CA THR A 322 -8.77 9.20 8.88
C THR A 322 -9.46 8.56 10.08
N SER A 323 -9.51 7.22 10.11
CA SER A 323 -10.15 6.46 11.17
C SER A 323 -9.43 6.59 12.51
N ARG A 324 -8.09 6.58 12.51
CA ARG A 324 -7.27 6.73 13.71
C ARG A 324 -7.40 8.12 14.33
N LEU A 325 -7.42 9.19 13.52
CA LEU A 325 -7.67 10.56 13.98
C LEU A 325 -9.06 10.70 14.60
N TRP A 326 -10.08 10.09 13.96
CA TRP A 326 -11.44 10.08 14.49
C TRP A 326 -11.52 9.39 15.85
N LEU A 327 -10.91 8.20 15.97
CA LEU A 327 -10.86 7.42 17.20
C LEU A 327 -10.05 8.11 18.31
N ALA A 328 -9.02 8.87 17.96
CA ALA A 328 -8.23 9.67 18.91
C ALA A 328 -8.96 10.93 19.40
N GLY A 329 -10.15 11.25 18.85
CA GLY A 329 -10.93 12.43 19.19
C GLY A 329 -10.60 13.68 18.38
N ASN A 330 -9.62 13.62 17.47
CA ASN A 330 -9.24 14.73 16.57
C ASN A 330 -10.14 14.73 15.33
N ARG A 331 -11.42 15.06 15.54
CA ARG A 331 -12.46 14.99 14.49
C ARG A 331 -12.21 15.97 13.36
N GLN A 332 -11.67 17.14 13.64
CA GLN A 332 -11.40 18.15 12.62
C GLN A 332 -10.36 17.64 11.61
N SER A 333 -9.23 17.13 12.09
CA SER A 333 -8.19 16.55 11.21
C SER A 333 -8.71 15.33 10.47
N ALA A 334 -9.52 14.48 11.11
CA ALA A 334 -10.16 13.34 10.45
C ALA A 334 -11.06 13.79 9.28
N LEU A 335 -11.92 14.79 9.49
CA LEU A 335 -12.80 15.32 8.45
C LEU A 335 -12.03 15.97 7.30
N TRP A 336 -10.91 16.65 7.60
CA TRP A 336 -10.06 17.21 6.55
C TRP A 336 -9.38 16.14 5.71
N ASN A 337 -8.83 15.09 6.32
CA ASN A 337 -8.26 13.97 5.57
C ASN A 337 -9.33 13.25 4.74
N LEU A 338 -10.52 13.01 5.32
CA LEU A 338 -11.64 12.43 4.58
C LEU A 338 -12.04 13.31 3.39
N GLY A 339 -12.19 14.61 3.62
CA GLY A 339 -12.62 15.59 2.62
C GLY A 339 -11.62 15.74 1.48
N THR A 340 -10.32 15.82 1.77
CA THR A 340 -9.29 15.94 0.72
C THR A 340 -9.16 14.65 -0.09
N GLN A 341 -9.26 13.48 0.56
CA GLN A 341 -9.26 12.21 -0.14
C GLN A 341 -10.51 12.06 -1.01
N LEU A 342 -11.71 12.40 -0.53
CA LEU A 342 -12.92 12.42 -1.36
C LEU A 342 -12.76 13.36 -2.56
N LEU A 343 -12.22 14.57 -2.34
CA LEU A 343 -12.00 15.55 -3.39
C LEU A 343 -11.09 15.00 -4.50
N VAL A 344 -9.96 14.36 -4.15
CA VAL A 344 -9.06 13.74 -5.15
C VAL A 344 -9.79 12.70 -5.98
N GLY A 345 -10.54 11.81 -5.33
CA GLY A 345 -11.29 10.76 -6.03
C GLY A 345 -12.35 11.34 -6.98
N LEU A 346 -13.10 12.34 -6.53
CA LEU A 346 -14.11 13.02 -7.34
C LEU A 346 -13.50 13.80 -8.51
N LEU A 347 -12.37 14.48 -8.30
CA LEU A 347 -11.65 15.20 -9.36
C LEU A 347 -11.02 14.26 -10.39
N ALA A 348 -10.72 13.01 -10.01
CA ALA A 348 -10.16 12.02 -10.92
C ALA A 348 -11.20 11.43 -11.89
N ILE A 349 -12.49 11.36 -11.51
CA ILE A 349 -13.57 10.74 -12.31
C ILE A 349 -13.58 11.23 -13.78
N PRO A 350 -13.55 12.54 -14.08
CA PRO A 350 -13.65 13.02 -15.47
C PRO A 350 -12.48 12.56 -16.35
N TYR A 351 -11.31 12.29 -15.76
CA TYR A 351 -10.13 11.82 -16.49
C TYR A 351 -10.23 10.35 -16.88
N PHE A 352 -11.08 9.58 -16.20
CA PHE A 352 -11.39 8.18 -16.49
C PHE A 352 -12.76 8.01 -17.15
N TYR A 353 -13.45 9.11 -17.47
CA TYR A 353 -14.76 9.05 -18.07
C TYR A 353 -14.67 8.53 -19.52
N LYS A 354 -14.99 7.24 -19.68
CA LYS A 354 -15.09 6.56 -20.97
C LYS A 354 -16.43 6.93 -21.59
N LYS A 355 -16.48 8.05 -22.31
CA LYS A 355 -17.63 8.36 -23.16
C LYS A 355 -17.53 7.45 -24.38
N ASP A 356 -18.47 6.53 -24.54
CA ASP A 356 -18.61 5.79 -25.79
C ASP A 356 -18.71 6.81 -26.92
N VAL A 357 -17.72 6.77 -27.82
CA VAL A 357 -17.83 7.42 -29.12
C VAL A 357 -18.73 6.48 -29.92
N GLU A 358 -20.02 6.79 -29.93
CA GLU A 358 -20.97 6.18 -30.88
C GLU A 358 -20.55 6.43 -32.33
#